data_AF-A0A3M2HEW1-F1
#
_entry.id   AF-A0A3M2HEW1-F1
#
_cell.length_a   1.000
_cell.length_b   1.000
_cell.length_c   1.000
_cell.angle_alpha   90.00
_cell.angle_beta   90.00
_cell.angle_gamma   90.00
#
_symmetry.space_group_name_H-M   'P 1'
#
loop_
_entity.id
_entity.type
_entity.pdbx_description
1 polymer ?
#
loop_
_entity_poly.entity_id
_entity_poly.type
_entity_poly.pdbx_seq_one_letter_code
_entity_poly.pdbx_strand_id
1 'polypeptide(L)'
;MQLNRLEAFALEKLWHAPQRERLLAGKPDLRVLERVQTRAGFYSIIQLPAHLAALQPGNELEWPFRLKRLRAKGYFVCWAESASTLCLEAVISKGECPPELAPELFA
;
A
#
# COMPACT_ATOMS: atom_id res chain seq x y z
N MET A 1 0.73 -8.92 -12.21
CA MET A 1 -0.41 -8.00 -12.33
C MET A 1 0.09 -6.57 -12.18
N GLN A 2 -0.62 -5.58 -12.71
CA GLN A 2 -0.30 -4.17 -12.45
C GLN A 2 -0.89 -3.74 -11.10
N LEU A 3 -0.40 -2.64 -10.54
CA LEU A 3 -1.02 -1.99 -9.39
C LEU A 3 -2.42 -1.50 -9.76
N ASN A 4 -3.37 -1.73 -8.87
CA ASN A 4 -4.67 -1.08 -8.93
C ASN A 4 -4.58 0.33 -8.31
N ARG A 5 -5.68 1.10 -8.41
CA ARG A 5 -5.71 2.48 -7.90
C ARG A 5 -5.50 2.56 -6.39
N LEU A 6 -5.99 1.58 -5.62
CA LEU A 6 -5.87 1.56 -4.17
C LEU A 6 -4.44 1.27 -3.70
N GLU A 7 -3.77 0.32 -4.34
CA GLU A 7 -2.38 0.01 -4.04
C GLU A 7 -1.48 1.20 -4.37
N ALA A 8 -1.67 1.82 -5.53
CA ALA A 8 -0.94 3.02 -5.91
C ALA A 8 -1.16 4.17 -4.91
N PHE A 9 -2.40 4.40 -4.49
CA PHE A 9 -2.73 5.39 -3.47
C PHE A 9 -2.06 5.11 -2.13
N ALA A 10 -2.13 3.86 -1.64
CA ALA A 10 -1.52 3.47 -0.37
C ALA A 10 0.01 3.62 -0.39
N LEU A 11 0.65 3.22 -1.49
CA LEU A 11 2.09 3.40 -1.69
C LEU A 11 2.48 4.87 -1.69
N GLU A 12 1.72 5.74 -2.36
CA GLU A 12 1.94 7.19 -2.34
C GLU A 12 1.91 7.74 -0.90
N LYS A 13 0.93 7.31 -0.10
CA LYS A 13 0.81 7.74 1.31
C LYS A 13 1.93 7.23 2.20
N LEU A 14 2.39 6.01 1.98
CA LEU A 14 3.47 5.42 2.78
C LEU A 14 4.84 6.00 2.41
N TRP A 15 5.06 6.34 1.15
CA TRP A 15 6.35 6.78 0.62
C TRP A 15 6.55 8.30 0.52
N HIS A 16 5.95 9.08 1.44
CA HIS A 16 6.01 10.55 1.53
C HIS A 16 7.40 11.18 1.82
N ALA A 17 8.50 10.45 1.64
CA ALA A 17 9.84 11.06 1.68
C ALA A 17 10.15 11.70 0.30
N PRO A 18 10.70 12.92 0.23
CA PRO A 18 10.93 13.65 -1.03
C PRO A 18 11.73 12.85 -2.09
N GLN A 19 12.61 11.96 -1.63
CA GLN A 19 13.39 11.09 -2.50
C GLN A 19 12.53 9.98 -3.14
N ARG A 20 11.54 9.44 -2.41
CA ARG A 20 10.68 8.34 -2.87
C ARG A 20 9.51 8.85 -3.73
N GLU A 21 9.00 10.04 -3.45
CA GLU A 21 7.96 10.70 -4.27
C GLU A 21 8.42 10.91 -5.72
N ARG A 22 9.67 11.36 -5.92
CA ARG A 22 10.27 11.55 -7.26
C ARG A 22 10.34 10.26 -8.07
N LEU A 23 10.52 9.11 -7.42
CA LEU A 23 10.64 7.81 -8.09
C LEU A 23 9.27 7.21 -8.43
N LEU A 24 8.25 7.45 -7.59
CA LEU A 24 6.86 7.08 -7.93
C LEU A 24 6.28 7.95 -9.06
N ALA A 25 6.68 9.23 -9.14
CA ALA A 25 6.29 10.12 -10.24
C ALA A 25 6.74 9.60 -11.63
N GLY A 26 7.76 8.76 -11.68
CA GLY A 26 8.24 8.11 -12.90
C GLY A 26 7.38 6.94 -13.40
N LYS A 27 6.26 6.61 -12.75
CA LYS A 27 5.46 5.39 -13.02
C LYS A 27 6.34 4.13 -13.09
N PRO A 28 7.00 3.76 -12.00
CA PRO A 28 7.86 2.59 -12.01
C PRO A 28 7.06 1.33 -12.38
N ASP A 29 7.69 0.42 -13.13
CA ASP A 29 7.14 -0.90 -13.48
C ASP A 29 7.04 -1.80 -12.24
N LEU A 30 6.14 -1.44 -11.33
CA LEU A 30 5.80 -2.20 -10.14
C LEU A 30 4.86 -3.32 -10.54
N ARG A 31 5.23 -4.56 -10.20
CA ARG A 31 4.44 -5.74 -10.54
C ARG A 31 3.89 -6.38 -9.27
N VAL A 32 2.57 -6.45 -9.17
CA VAL A 32 1.89 -7.23 -8.14
C VAL A 32 2.02 -8.72 -8.47
N LEU A 33 2.64 -9.47 -7.57
CA LEU A 33 2.81 -10.91 -7.65
C LEU A 33 1.61 -11.63 -7.04
N GLU A 34 1.13 -11.13 -5.91
CA GLU A 34 0.01 -11.67 -5.16
C GLU A 34 -0.90 -10.54 -4.67
N ARG A 35 -2.20 -10.79 -4.68
CA ARG A 35 -3.23 -9.90 -4.13
C ARG A 35 -4.29 -10.75 -3.45
N VAL A 36 -4.53 -10.51 -2.18
CA VAL A 36 -5.50 -11.26 -1.39
C VAL A 36 -6.34 -10.30 -0.58
N GLN A 37 -7.66 -10.48 -0.68
CA GLN A 37 -8.61 -9.80 0.18
C GLN A 37 -8.79 -10.59 1.47
N THR A 38 -8.71 -9.90 2.60
CA THR A 38 -8.87 -10.50 3.92
C THR A 38 -10.20 -10.05 4.53
N ARG A 39 -10.55 -10.59 5.70
CA ARG A 39 -11.74 -10.14 6.45
C ARG A 39 -11.63 -8.69 6.93
N ALA A 40 -10.41 -8.15 7.04
CA ALA A 40 -10.14 -6.84 7.60
C ALA A 40 -9.54 -5.86 6.58
N GLY A 41 -9.42 -6.23 5.31
CA GLY A 41 -8.85 -5.39 4.28
C GLY A 41 -8.22 -6.21 3.15
N PHE A 42 -6.96 -5.99 2.85
CA PHE A 42 -6.23 -6.72 1.82
C PHE A 42 -4.72 -6.70 2.08
N TYR A 43 -4.00 -7.64 1.49
CA TYR A 43 -2.55 -7.51 1.28
C TYR A 43 -2.18 -7.77 -0.17
N SER A 44 -1.05 -7.21 -0.57
CA SER A 44 -0.44 -7.39 -1.88
C SER A 44 1.07 -7.56 -1.75
N ILE A 45 1.62 -8.54 -2.46
CA ILE A 45 3.07 -8.71 -2.62
C ILE A 45 3.49 -8.07 -3.93
N ILE A 46 4.37 -7.09 -3.85
CA ILE A 46 4.75 -6.20 -4.96
C ILE A 46 6.23 -6.40 -5.25
N GLN A 47 6.54 -6.87 -6.45
CA GLN A 47 7.90 -6.90 -6.97
C GLN A 47 8.35 -5.48 -7.31
N LEU A 48 9.48 -5.10 -6.74
CA LEU A 48 10.18 -3.86 -7.06
C LEU A 48 11.21 -4.11 -8.18
N PRO A 49 11.38 -3.16 -9.12
CA PRO A 49 12.52 -3.17 -10.02
C PRO A 49 13.81 -2.87 -9.26
N ALA A 50 14.95 -3.32 -9.79
CA ALA A 50 16.25 -3.26 -9.09
C ALA A 50 16.63 -1.85 -8.59
N HIS A 51 16.28 -0.80 -9.33
CA HIS A 51 16.56 0.59 -8.94
C HIS A 51 15.72 1.07 -7.74
N LEU A 52 14.59 0.42 -7.45
CA LEU A 52 13.75 0.69 -6.28
C LEU A 52 14.02 -0.26 -5.12
N ALA A 53 14.65 -1.41 -5.36
CA ALA A 53 15.00 -2.37 -4.31
C ALA A 53 15.88 -1.74 -3.22
N ALA A 54 16.78 -0.81 -3.59
CA ALA A 54 17.61 -0.05 -2.65
C ALA A 54 16.85 0.99 -1.81
N LEU A 55 15.61 1.32 -2.19
CA LEU A 55 14.77 2.33 -1.53
C LEU A 55 13.72 1.71 -0.61
N GLN A 56 13.71 0.37 -0.54
CA GLN A 56 12.89 -0.36 0.40
C GLN A 56 13.03 0.20 1.80
N PRO A 57 11.94 0.23 2.56
CA PRO A 57 12.00 0.79 3.88
C PRO A 57 12.79 -0.16 4.79
N GLY A 58 13.78 0.38 5.50
CA GLY A 58 14.57 -0.40 6.46
C GLY A 58 13.78 -0.83 7.70
N ASN A 59 12.63 -0.18 7.94
CA ASN A 59 11.65 -0.51 8.97
C ASN A 59 10.26 -0.54 8.32
N GLU A 60 9.26 -1.03 9.04
CA GLU A 60 7.86 -0.91 8.65
C GLU A 60 7.45 0.57 8.52
N LEU A 61 6.71 0.90 7.46
CA LEU A 61 6.06 2.20 7.28
C LEU A 61 4.57 2.03 7.52
N GLU A 62 3.99 2.91 8.33
CA GLU A 62 2.55 2.92 8.61
C GLU A 62 1.97 4.28 8.23
N TRP A 63 0.77 4.25 7.64
CA TRP A 63 -0.02 5.45 7.39
C TRP A 63 -1.47 5.25 7.88
N PRO A 64 -1.89 5.92 8.97
CA PRO A 64 -3.24 5.78 9.50
C PRO A 64 -4.27 6.49 8.62
N PHE A 65 -5.45 5.90 8.47
CA PHE A 65 -6.56 6.45 7.69
C PHE A 65 -7.90 6.37 8.40
N ARG A 66 -8.87 7.16 7.92
CA ARG A 66 -10.29 7.00 8.25
C ARG A 66 -11.08 6.72 6.99
N LEU A 67 -12.04 5.80 7.08
CA LEU A 67 -12.98 5.55 5.99
C LEU A 67 -14.13 6.55 6.10
N LYS A 68 -14.25 7.43 5.09
CA LYS A 68 -15.36 8.38 4.97
C LYS A 68 -16.67 7.60 5.02
N ARG A 69 -17.63 8.08 5.81
CA ARG A 69 -19.01 7.57 5.95
C ARG A 69 -19.21 6.25 6.72
N LEU A 70 -18.19 5.41 6.87
CA LEU A 70 -18.33 4.10 7.54
C LEU A 70 -18.01 4.11 9.05
N ARG A 71 -17.64 5.27 9.63
CA ARG A 71 -17.11 5.39 11.00
C ARG A 71 -16.00 4.38 11.32
N ALA A 72 -15.35 3.86 10.28
CA ALA A 72 -14.29 2.88 10.35
C ALA A 72 -12.94 3.59 10.25
N LYS A 73 -11.93 2.99 10.88
CA LYS A 73 -10.55 3.47 10.82
C LYS A 73 -9.60 2.30 10.64
N GLY A 74 -8.43 2.61 10.11
CA GLY A 74 -7.42 1.62 9.80
C GLY A 74 -6.09 2.27 9.52
N TYR A 75 -5.22 1.50 8.90
CA TYR A 75 -3.93 1.97 8.44
C TYR A 75 -3.52 1.19 7.20
N PHE A 76 -2.77 1.85 6.32
CA PHE A 76 -1.91 1.17 5.39
C PHE A 76 -0.58 0.90 6.07
N VAL A 77 0.04 -0.21 5.71
CA VAL A 77 1.37 -0.57 6.19
C VAL A 77 2.17 -1.18 5.05
N CYS A 78 3.47 -0.90 4.98
CA CYS A 78 4.36 -1.63 4.09
C CYS A 78 5.71 -1.93 4.71
N TRP A 79 6.29 -3.04 4.29
CA TRP A 79 7.61 -3.48 4.71
C TRP A 79 8.31 -4.26 3.60
N ALA A 80 9.64 -4.32 3.66
CA ALA A 80 10.42 -5.20 2.82
C ALA A 80 10.13 -6.66 3.20
N GLU A 81 9.50 -7.41 2.31
CA GLU A 81 9.27 -8.85 2.50
C GLU A 81 10.52 -9.65 2.08
N SER A 82 11.22 -9.18 1.05
CA SER A 82 12.51 -9.70 0.62
C SER A 82 13.43 -8.61 0.06
N ALA A 83 14.60 -9.00 -0.43
CA ALA A 83 15.52 -8.09 -1.10
C ALA A 83 14.91 -7.39 -2.34
N SER A 84 13.79 -7.90 -2.89
CA SER A 84 13.18 -7.33 -4.09
C SER A 84 11.65 -7.24 -4.05
N THR A 85 11.01 -7.68 -2.97
CA THR A 85 9.56 -7.64 -2.81
C THR A 85 9.16 -6.81 -1.60
N LEU A 86 8.12 -6.02 -1.79
CA LEU A 86 7.45 -5.24 -0.75
C LEU A 86 6.11 -5.90 -0.44
N CYS A 87 5.80 -6.08 0.83
CA CYS A 87 4.43 -6.32 1.26
C CYS A 87 3.73 -4.98 1.49
N LEU A 88 2.53 -4.83 0.92
CA LEU A 88 1.62 -3.73 1.19
C LEU A 88 0.34 -4.31 1.77
N GLU A 89 -0.09 -3.82 2.92
CA GLU A 89 -1.32 -4.24 3.57
C GLU A 89 -2.19 -3.04 3.95
N ALA A 90 -3.51 -3.23 3.87
CA ALA A 90 -4.48 -2.34 4.47
C ALA A 90 -5.25 -3.09 5.55
N VAL A 91 -5.26 -2.53 6.77
CA VAL A 91 -5.92 -3.12 7.92
C VAL A 91 -6.98 -2.16 8.45
N ILE A 92 -8.23 -2.61 8.48
CA ILE A 92 -9.35 -1.91 9.11
C ILE A 92 -9.49 -2.42 10.53
N SER A 93 -9.03 -1.63 11.49
CA SER A 93 -8.95 -2.01 12.90
C SER A 93 -10.24 -1.73 13.69
N LYS A 94 -11.15 -0.92 13.15
CA LYS A 94 -12.50 -0.72 13.72
C LYS A 94 -13.54 -0.56 12.62
N GLY A 95 -14.65 -1.27 12.76
CA GLY A 95 -15.77 -1.27 11.80
C GLY A 95 -15.72 -2.47 10.86
N GLU A 96 -16.68 -2.53 9.94
CA GLU A 96 -16.74 -3.58 8.93
C GLU A 96 -15.86 -3.23 7.74
N CYS A 97 -15.12 -4.21 7.22
CA CYS A 97 -14.44 -4.06 5.95
C CYS A 97 -15.50 -4.00 4.84
N PRO A 98 -15.57 -2.91 4.04
CA PRO A 98 -16.47 -2.88 2.92
C PRO A 98 -16.10 -3.97 1.90
N PRO A 99 -17.09 -4.47 1.13
CA PRO A 99 -16.85 -5.50 0.11
C PRO A 99 -15.89 -5.02 -0.98
N GLU A 100 -15.88 -3.71 -1.27
CA GLU A 100 -14.94 -3.07 -2.17
C GLU A 100 -14.20 -1.93 -1.46
N LEU A 101 -12.87 -1.98 -1.50
CA LEU A 101 -12.02 -0.88 -1.07
C LEU A 101 -11.60 -0.07 -2.29
N ALA A 102 -11.89 1.22 -2.27
CA ALA A 102 -11.55 2.16 -3.33
C ALA A 102 -10.91 3.42 -2.72
N PRO A 103 -9.93 4.06 -3.39
CA PRO A 103 -9.23 5.24 -2.87
C PRO A 103 -10.15 6.36 -2.35
N GLU A 104 -11.31 6.53 -2.96
CA GLU A 104 -12.30 7.57 -2.65
C GLU A 104 -12.89 7.43 -1.24
N LEU A 105 -12.79 6.23 -0.65
CA LEU A 105 -13.25 5.95 0.71
C LEU A 105 -12.29 6.50 1.77
N PHE A 106 -11.04 6.78 1.42
CA PHE A 106 -10.01 7.18 2.38
C PHE A 106 -9.97 8.71 2.56
N ALA A 107 -9.82 9.16 3.81
CA ALA A 107 -9.61 10.54 4.24
C ALA A 107 -8.25 10.66 4.91
#